data_AF-A0A932HBZ2-F1
#
_entry.id   AF-A0A932HBZ2-F1
#
_cell.length_a   1.000
_cell.length_b   1.000
_cell.length_c   1.000
_cell.angle_alpha   90.00
_cell.angle_beta   90.00
_cell.angle_gamma   90.00
#
_symmetry.space_group_name_H-M   'P 1'
#
loop_
_entity.id
_entity.type
_entity.pdbx_description
1 polymer ?
#
loop_
_entity_poly.entity_id
_entity_poly.type
_entity_poly.pdbx_seq_one_letter_code
_entity_poly.pdbx_strand_id
1 'polypeptide(L)'
;MRDAIEQFRSAIHNAGLHPPGVIEPDGKLHRFASNGKRSDDAGWYVLHDDGIPAGAFGDWRTGVSETWRADIGRKLTPAEDAAHRAKVEAIRREREAEEAREQAGAATKALTIWKAAPPAPEDHPYLKRKGIKPHGARVHEGRLVIPMRDTDGKLHSLQFIGPDGEKLFLPGGRVKGCYFSIGKPDGVLCLTSARIVPRVRRTSTTWRNIAARRQCGRQSRRRSQSAKTPAIPRA
;
A
#
# COMPACT_ATOMS: atom_id res chain seq x y z
N MET A 1 8.12 -18.18 -27.32
CA MET A 1 7.74 -16.84 -26.82
C MET A 1 6.22 -16.65 -26.66
N ARG A 2 5.40 -16.83 -27.73
CA ARG A 2 3.93 -16.68 -27.62
C ARG A 2 3.30 -17.51 -26.48
N ASP A 3 3.72 -18.77 -26.35
CA ASP A 3 3.23 -19.65 -25.28
C ASP A 3 3.56 -19.12 -23.87
N ALA A 4 4.79 -18.68 -23.64
CA ALA A 4 5.20 -18.09 -22.37
C ALA A 4 4.44 -16.79 -22.03
N ILE A 5 4.15 -15.95 -23.02
CA ILE A 5 3.34 -14.73 -22.82
C ILE A 5 1.91 -15.09 -22.40
N GLU A 6 1.30 -16.12 -22.99
CA GLU A 6 -0.04 -16.57 -22.60
C GLU A 6 -0.06 -17.23 -21.23
N GLN A 7 0.98 -17.99 -20.88
CA GLN A 7 1.16 -18.51 -19.52
C GLN A 7 1.30 -17.36 -18.50
N PHE A 8 2.06 -16.30 -18.83
CA PHE A 8 2.22 -15.12 -17.97
C PHE A 8 0.91 -14.33 -17.82
N ARG A 9 0.19 -14.11 -18.94
CA ARG A 9 -1.16 -13.52 -18.95
C ARG A 9 -2.11 -14.29 -18.04
N SER A 10 -2.06 -15.62 -18.12
CA SER A 10 -2.87 -16.51 -17.27
C SER A 10 -2.49 -16.38 -15.80
N ALA A 11 -1.20 -16.24 -15.47
CA ALA A 11 -0.75 -16.02 -14.10
C ALA A 11 -1.27 -14.68 -13.52
N ILE A 12 -1.18 -13.59 -14.29
CA ILE A 12 -1.73 -12.28 -13.91
C ILE A 12 -3.24 -12.39 -13.63
N HIS A 13 -3.96 -13.04 -14.54
CA HIS A 13 -5.39 -13.28 -14.39
C HIS A 13 -5.73 -14.12 -13.13
N ASN A 14 -4.96 -15.19 -12.89
CA ASN A 14 -5.16 -16.08 -11.74
C ASN A 14 -4.87 -15.40 -10.39
N ALA A 15 -3.99 -14.39 -10.37
CA ALA A 15 -3.78 -13.53 -9.21
C ALA A 15 -4.92 -12.51 -9.00
N GLY A 16 -5.94 -12.51 -9.87
CA GLY A 16 -7.10 -11.64 -9.78
C GLY A 16 -6.90 -10.24 -10.39
N LEU A 17 -5.87 -10.07 -11.24
CA LEU A 17 -5.60 -8.83 -11.95
C LEU A 17 -6.02 -8.95 -13.42
N HIS A 18 -6.44 -7.85 -14.04
CA HIS A 18 -6.78 -7.81 -15.46
C HIS A 18 -5.52 -7.60 -16.31
N PRO A 19 -5.06 -8.60 -17.09
CA PRO A 19 -3.81 -8.47 -17.83
C PRO A 19 -3.89 -7.44 -18.97
N PRO A 20 -2.78 -6.77 -19.31
CA PRO A 20 -2.75 -5.81 -20.42
C PRO A 20 -2.93 -6.51 -21.77
N GLY A 21 -3.45 -5.80 -22.77
CA GLY A 21 -3.65 -6.35 -24.12
C GLY A 21 -2.33 -6.80 -24.78
N VAL A 22 -1.26 -6.03 -24.60
CA VAL A 22 0.09 -6.32 -25.09
C VAL A 22 1.03 -6.50 -23.89
N ILE A 23 1.86 -7.53 -23.93
CA ILE A 23 2.91 -7.81 -22.94
C ILE A 23 4.25 -7.78 -23.66
N GLU A 24 5.14 -6.90 -23.21
CA GLU A 24 6.47 -6.70 -23.77
C GLU A 24 7.50 -7.44 -22.90
N PRO A 25 8.16 -8.49 -23.42
CA PRO A 25 9.14 -9.24 -22.66
C PRO A 25 10.54 -8.60 -22.76
N ASP A 26 10.64 -7.29 -22.55
CA ASP A 26 11.90 -6.53 -22.73
C ASP A 26 12.72 -6.37 -21.45
N GLY A 27 12.29 -7.02 -20.36
CA GLY A 27 12.94 -6.95 -19.05
C GLY A 27 12.76 -5.62 -18.32
N LYS A 28 11.91 -4.72 -18.80
CA LYS A 28 11.63 -3.43 -18.14
C LYS A 28 10.33 -3.48 -17.35
N LEU A 29 10.17 -2.51 -16.45
CA LEU A 29 8.93 -2.30 -15.72
C LEU A 29 7.89 -1.61 -16.60
N HIS A 30 6.75 -2.27 -16.77
CA HIS A 30 5.59 -1.79 -17.51
C HIS A 30 4.41 -1.58 -16.57
N ARG A 31 3.71 -0.46 -16.71
CA ARG A 31 2.51 -0.13 -15.93
C ARG A 31 1.24 -0.44 -16.73
N PHE A 32 0.21 -0.95 -16.06
CA PHE A 32 -1.06 -1.29 -16.69
C PHE A 32 -2.27 -1.17 -15.76
N ALA A 33 -3.45 -1.14 -16.37
CA ALA A 33 -4.74 -1.11 -15.69
C ALA A 33 -5.10 -2.50 -15.12
N SER A 34 -4.68 -2.78 -13.89
CA SER A 34 -4.93 -4.06 -13.21
C SER A 34 -6.40 -4.37 -12.91
N ASN A 35 -7.31 -3.39 -13.05
CA ASN A 35 -8.75 -3.55 -12.82
C ASN A 35 -9.61 -3.34 -14.08
N GLY A 36 -8.98 -3.23 -15.26
CA GLY A 36 -9.67 -2.99 -16.53
C GLY A 36 -10.17 -1.56 -16.76
N LYS A 37 -9.92 -0.62 -15.83
CA LYS A 37 -10.24 0.80 -16.04
C LYS A 37 -9.08 1.46 -16.77
N ARG A 38 -9.33 1.98 -17.98
CA ARG A 38 -8.30 2.56 -18.87
C ARG A 38 -7.44 3.67 -18.25
N SER A 39 -7.92 4.35 -17.21
CA SER A 39 -7.20 5.40 -16.49
C SER A 39 -6.47 4.90 -15.22
N ASP A 40 -6.52 3.60 -14.91
CA ASP A 40 -5.75 3.00 -13.81
C ASP A 40 -4.39 2.55 -14.33
N ASP A 41 -3.37 2.74 -13.52
CA ASP A 41 -2.01 2.31 -13.78
C ASP A 41 -1.42 1.54 -12.59
N ALA A 42 -2.25 1.17 -11.59
CA ALA A 42 -1.77 0.52 -10.37
C ALA A 42 -1.08 -0.83 -10.61
N GLY A 43 -1.36 -1.49 -11.74
CA GLY A 43 -0.71 -2.73 -12.15
C GLY A 43 0.70 -2.49 -12.68
N TRP A 44 1.58 -3.45 -12.44
CA TRP A 44 2.94 -3.45 -12.97
C TRP A 44 3.39 -4.86 -13.34
N TYR A 45 4.27 -4.98 -14.33
CA TYR A 45 4.97 -6.23 -14.62
C TYR A 45 6.37 -5.99 -15.17
N VAL A 46 7.22 -7.00 -15.03
CA VAL A 46 8.51 -7.15 -15.70
C VAL A 46 8.54 -8.56 -16.26
N LEU A 47 8.91 -8.73 -17.53
CA LEU A 47 9.05 -10.04 -18.16
C LEU A 47 10.36 -10.07 -18.96
N HIS A 48 11.19 -11.06 -18.68
CA HIS A 48 12.43 -11.33 -19.40
C HIS A 48 12.26 -12.54 -20.30
N ASP A 49 12.98 -12.51 -21.42
CA ASP A 49 12.85 -13.45 -22.53
C ASP A 49 14.17 -14.20 -22.83
N ASP A 50 15.23 -13.88 -22.08
CA ASP A 50 16.59 -14.37 -22.21
C ASP A 50 16.78 -15.77 -21.58
N GLY A 51 16.31 -16.80 -22.28
CA GLY A 51 16.42 -18.21 -21.84
C GLY A 51 15.06 -18.76 -21.41
N ILE A 52 14.94 -19.24 -20.17
CA ILE A 52 13.62 -19.60 -19.60
C ILE A 52 12.92 -18.29 -19.22
N PRO A 53 11.78 -17.94 -19.85
CA PRO A 53 11.11 -16.68 -19.55
C PRO A 53 10.72 -16.60 -18.08
N ALA A 54 11.02 -15.47 -17.46
CA ALA A 54 10.81 -15.22 -16.05
C ALA A 54 10.48 -13.75 -15.82
N GLY A 55 9.71 -13.47 -14.79
CA GLY A 55 9.22 -12.14 -14.55
C GLY A 55 8.60 -11.97 -13.17
N ALA A 56 8.01 -10.81 -12.97
CA ALA A 56 7.18 -10.53 -11.81
C ALA A 56 6.04 -9.62 -12.23
N PHE A 57 4.94 -9.68 -11.50
CA PHE A 57 3.82 -8.77 -11.69
C PHE A 57 3.16 -8.44 -10.36
N GLY A 58 2.35 -7.39 -10.35
CA GLY A 58 1.63 -7.00 -9.16
C GLY A 58 0.72 -5.80 -9.36
N ASP A 59 0.19 -5.33 -8.23
CA ASP A 59 -0.65 -4.14 -8.16
C ASP A 59 -0.26 -3.37 -6.88
N TRP A 60 0.21 -2.13 -7.04
CA TRP A 60 0.67 -1.29 -5.92
C TRP A 60 -0.46 -0.86 -4.98
N ARG A 61 -1.69 -0.73 -5.50
CA ARG A 61 -2.87 -0.35 -4.72
C ARG A 61 -3.32 -1.47 -3.79
N THR A 62 -3.24 -2.72 -4.25
CA THR A 62 -3.61 -3.91 -3.46
C THR A 62 -2.44 -4.49 -2.67
N GLY A 63 -1.21 -4.23 -3.10
CA GLY A 63 0.02 -4.81 -2.56
C GLY A 63 0.31 -6.22 -3.08
N VAL A 64 -0.42 -6.70 -4.10
CA VAL A 64 -0.12 -7.98 -4.78
C VAL A 64 1.24 -7.86 -5.47
N SER A 65 2.07 -8.88 -5.31
CA SER A 65 3.38 -9.00 -5.95
C SER A 65 3.74 -10.47 -6.04
N GLU A 66 3.85 -10.99 -7.26
CA GLU A 66 4.15 -12.39 -7.52
C GLU A 66 5.31 -12.50 -8.51
N THR A 67 6.19 -13.46 -8.25
CA THR A 67 7.26 -13.86 -9.17
C THR A 67 6.76 -15.00 -10.03
N TRP A 68 7.08 -14.97 -11.32
CA TRP A 68 6.61 -15.94 -12.28
C TRP A 68 7.75 -16.48 -13.14
N ARG A 69 7.56 -17.71 -13.62
CA ARG A 69 8.43 -18.39 -14.57
C ARG A 69 7.59 -19.21 -15.53
N ALA A 70 8.00 -19.28 -16.79
CA ALA A 70 7.42 -20.19 -17.75
C ALA A 70 7.55 -21.66 -17.30
N ASP A 71 6.49 -22.43 -17.53
CA ASP A 71 6.56 -23.88 -17.53
C ASP A 71 7.09 -24.34 -18.89
N ILE A 72 8.21 -25.05 -18.87
CA ILE A 72 8.90 -25.58 -20.06
C ILE A 72 8.66 -27.08 -20.26
N GLY A 73 7.78 -27.70 -19.47
CA GLY A 73 7.42 -29.12 -19.59
C GLY A 73 8.52 -30.10 -19.17
N ARG A 74 9.65 -29.61 -18.65
CA ARG A 74 10.74 -30.42 -18.11
C ARG A 74 11.29 -29.85 -16.80
N LYS A 75 12.03 -30.68 -16.07
CA LYS A 75 12.78 -30.21 -14.90
C LYS A 75 13.94 -29.31 -15.32
N LEU A 76 14.18 -28.27 -14.52
CA LEU A 76 15.33 -27.39 -14.67
C LEU A 76 16.60 -28.12 -14.24
N THR A 77 17.69 -27.83 -14.94
CA THR A 77 19.03 -28.17 -14.47
C THR A 77 19.42 -27.27 -13.29
N PRO A 78 20.37 -27.67 -12.43
CA PRO A 78 20.84 -26.84 -11.33
C PRO A 78 21.35 -25.45 -11.78
N ALA A 79 21.98 -25.38 -12.96
CA ALA A 79 22.47 -24.13 -13.54
C ALA A 79 21.30 -23.19 -13.95
N GLU A 80 20.25 -23.74 -14.56
CA GLU A 80 19.05 -22.96 -14.93
C GLU A 80 18.29 -22.47 -13.70
N ASP A 81 18.20 -23.27 -12.64
CA ASP A 81 17.56 -22.87 -11.39
C ASP A 81 18.35 -21.77 -10.66
N ALA A 82 19.68 -21.86 -10.65
CA ALA A 82 20.55 -20.80 -10.13
C ALA A 82 20.39 -19.50 -10.93
N ALA A 83 20.39 -19.57 -12.26
CA ALA A 83 20.18 -18.42 -13.13
C ALA A 83 18.79 -17.78 -12.89
N HIS A 84 17.74 -18.59 -12.73
CA HIS A 84 16.41 -18.11 -12.43
C HIS A 84 16.34 -17.36 -11.09
N ARG A 85 16.91 -17.93 -10.02
CA ARG A 85 16.97 -17.26 -8.70
C ARG A 85 17.72 -15.94 -8.77
N ALA A 86 18.84 -15.89 -9.49
CA ALA A 86 19.59 -14.65 -9.68
C ALA A 86 18.75 -13.56 -10.37
N LYS A 87 17.96 -13.93 -11.39
CA LYS A 87 17.04 -13.01 -12.07
C LYS A 87 15.92 -12.52 -11.16
N VAL A 88 15.29 -13.41 -10.40
CA VAL A 88 14.23 -13.03 -9.44
C VAL A 88 14.75 -12.01 -8.43
N GLU A 89 15.96 -12.22 -7.90
CA GLU A 89 16.59 -11.29 -6.97
C GLU A 89 16.96 -9.95 -7.66
N ALA A 90 17.41 -9.97 -8.91
CA ALA A 90 17.68 -8.75 -9.67
C ALA A 90 16.41 -7.92 -9.88
N ILE A 91 15.32 -8.54 -10.35
CA ILE A 91 14.01 -7.92 -10.54
C ILE A 91 13.50 -7.32 -9.22
N ARG A 92 13.64 -8.08 -8.13
CA ARG A 92 13.24 -7.62 -6.80
C ARG A 92 14.00 -6.36 -6.38
N ARG A 93 15.33 -6.35 -6.57
CA ARG A 93 16.20 -5.21 -6.23
C ARG A 93 15.87 -3.97 -7.06
N GLU A 94 15.66 -4.12 -8.36
CA GLU A 94 15.30 -3.01 -9.24
C GLU A 94 13.97 -2.37 -8.82
N ARG A 95 12.96 -3.20 -8.53
CA ARG A 95 11.66 -2.74 -8.02
C ARG A 95 11.79 -2.01 -6.69
N GLU A 96 12.53 -2.59 -5.74
CA GLU A 96 12.74 -1.96 -4.42
C GLU A 96 13.47 -0.62 -4.56
N ALA A 97 14.41 -0.50 -5.50
CA ALA A 97 15.11 0.75 -5.79
C ALA A 97 14.18 1.80 -6.42
N GLU A 98 13.32 1.41 -7.37
CA GLU A 98 12.35 2.31 -7.98
C GLU A 98 11.32 2.81 -6.97
N GLU A 99 10.74 1.90 -6.17
CA GLU A 99 9.80 2.26 -5.10
C GLU A 99 10.45 3.23 -4.10
N ALA A 100 11.72 2.98 -3.72
CA ALA A 100 12.46 3.89 -2.84
C ALA A 100 12.68 5.27 -3.48
N ARG A 101 12.97 5.33 -4.78
CA ARG A 101 13.14 6.60 -5.53
C ARG A 101 11.83 7.38 -5.58
N GLU A 102 10.72 6.74 -5.90
CA GLU A 102 9.40 7.37 -5.92
C GLU A 102 9.01 7.88 -4.52
N GLN A 103 9.21 7.07 -3.48
CA GLN A 103 8.92 7.47 -2.10
C GLN A 103 9.79 8.64 -1.64
N ALA A 104 11.06 8.70 -2.04
CA ALA A 104 11.93 9.83 -1.75
C ALA A 104 11.47 11.13 -2.44
N GLY A 105 11.05 11.03 -3.72
CA GLY A 105 10.46 12.16 -4.45
C GLY A 105 9.17 12.64 -3.81
N ALA A 106 8.28 11.72 -3.44
CA ALA A 106 7.03 12.03 -2.76
C ALA A 106 7.26 12.64 -1.37
N ALA A 107 8.24 12.17 -0.60
CA ALA A 107 8.60 12.75 0.69
C ALA A 107 9.11 14.20 0.56
N THR A 108 9.88 14.49 -0.49
CA THR A 108 10.34 15.86 -0.80
C THR A 108 9.17 16.78 -1.15
N LYS A 109 8.25 16.31 -2.00
CA LYS A 109 7.02 17.04 -2.33
C LYS A 109 6.13 17.24 -1.09
N ALA A 110 5.97 16.21 -0.26
CA ALA A 110 5.23 16.26 0.98
C ALA A 110 5.79 17.33 1.92
N LEU A 111 7.12 17.40 2.07
CA LEU A 111 7.77 18.40 2.91
C LEU A 111 7.54 19.82 2.39
N THR A 112 7.59 20.01 1.08
CA THR A 112 7.35 21.30 0.43
C THR A 112 5.94 21.79 0.71
N ILE A 113 4.92 20.96 0.42
CA ILE A 113 3.51 21.28 0.69
C ILE A 113 3.30 21.52 2.18
N TRP A 114 3.85 20.64 3.03
CA TRP A 114 3.70 20.75 4.48
C TRP A 114 4.21 22.09 4.99
N LYS A 115 5.43 22.49 4.63
CA LYS A 115 6.06 23.75 5.07
C LYS A 115 5.27 24.98 4.63
N ALA A 116 4.76 25.00 3.40
CA ALA A 116 3.99 26.11 2.85
C ALA A 116 2.55 26.20 3.39
N ALA A 117 1.97 25.07 3.82
CA ALA A 117 0.60 25.04 4.31
C ALA A 117 0.45 25.75 5.67
N PRO A 118 -0.46 26.72 5.82
CA PRO A 118 -0.75 27.33 7.12
C PRO A 118 -1.52 26.36 8.04
N PRO A 119 -1.57 26.63 9.36
CA PRO A 119 -2.43 25.89 10.29
C PRO A 119 -3.89 25.87 9.79
N ALA A 120 -4.57 24.73 9.95
CA ALA A 120 -5.96 24.64 9.55
C ALA A 120 -6.84 25.49 10.49
N PRO A 121 -7.77 26.30 9.95
CA PRO A 121 -8.65 27.10 10.77
C PRO A 121 -9.69 26.20 11.47
N GLU A 122 -10.10 26.57 12.69
CA GLU A 122 -11.08 25.78 13.46
C GLU A 122 -12.44 25.67 12.76
N ASP A 123 -12.75 26.63 11.87
CA ASP A 123 -14.01 26.72 11.17
C ASP A 123 -14.08 25.93 9.85
N HIS A 124 -13.01 25.19 9.51
CA HIS A 124 -12.97 24.34 8.33
C HIS A 124 -14.19 23.40 8.28
N PRO A 125 -14.92 23.28 7.15
CA PRO A 125 -16.19 22.57 7.08
C PRO A 125 -16.16 21.13 7.61
N TYR A 126 -15.08 20.38 7.31
CA TYR A 126 -14.90 19.03 7.82
C TYR A 126 -14.77 18.99 9.35
N LEU A 127 -14.00 19.92 9.95
CA LEU A 127 -13.76 19.97 11.39
C LEU A 127 -15.06 20.31 12.13
N LYS A 128 -15.80 21.32 11.65
CA LYS A 128 -17.14 21.66 12.15
C LYS A 128 -18.10 20.47 12.10
N ARG A 129 -18.21 19.81 10.93
CA ARG A 129 -19.10 18.64 10.77
C ARG A 129 -18.71 17.48 11.69
N LYS A 130 -17.42 17.29 11.95
CA LYS A 130 -16.92 16.24 12.85
C LYS A 130 -16.88 16.65 14.32
N GLY A 131 -17.05 17.93 14.65
CA GLY A 131 -16.98 18.44 16.02
C GLY A 131 -15.60 18.27 16.67
N ILE A 132 -14.52 18.34 15.89
CA ILE A 132 -13.14 18.16 16.36
C ILE A 132 -12.30 19.41 16.09
N LYS A 133 -11.23 19.59 16.85
CA LYS A 133 -10.25 20.66 16.62
C LYS A 133 -9.23 20.25 15.55
N PRO A 134 -8.47 21.20 14.96
CA PRO A 134 -7.45 20.90 13.95
C PRO A 134 -6.33 19.97 14.42
N HIS A 135 -5.96 20.01 15.71
CA HIS A 135 -4.94 19.14 16.32
C HIS A 135 -3.58 19.10 15.58
N GLY A 136 -3.14 20.22 15.01
CA GLY A 136 -1.88 20.30 14.25
C GLY A 136 -2.02 19.98 12.75
N ALA A 137 -3.24 19.72 12.27
CA ALA A 137 -3.53 19.72 10.84
C ALA A 137 -3.25 21.09 10.22
N ARG A 138 -2.85 21.08 8.95
CA ARG A 138 -2.66 22.27 8.12
C ARG A 138 -3.74 22.33 7.04
N VAL A 139 -3.80 23.41 6.27
CA VAL A 139 -4.73 23.54 5.14
C VAL A 139 -3.97 23.86 3.86
N HIS A 140 -4.34 23.21 2.76
CA HIS A 140 -3.80 23.45 1.43
C HIS A 140 -4.92 23.26 0.41
N GLU A 141 -5.16 24.27 -0.44
CA GLU A 141 -6.21 24.24 -1.47
C GLU A 141 -7.59 23.81 -0.93
N GLY A 142 -7.97 24.36 0.23
CA GLY A 142 -9.26 24.07 0.87
C GLY A 142 -9.40 22.66 1.46
N ARG A 143 -8.32 21.86 1.49
CA ARG A 143 -8.29 20.53 2.11
C ARG A 143 -7.45 20.55 3.39
N LEU A 144 -7.86 19.80 4.40
CA LEU A 144 -7.00 19.52 5.55
C LEU A 144 -5.82 18.68 5.09
N VAL A 145 -4.65 19.02 5.59
CA VAL A 145 -3.39 18.31 5.36
C VAL A 145 -2.95 17.67 6.66
N ILE A 146 -2.83 16.35 6.64
CA ILE A 146 -2.40 15.53 7.77
C ILE A 146 -1.04 14.90 7.42
N PRO A 147 -0.01 15.06 8.26
CA PRO A 147 1.31 14.53 7.95
C PRO A 147 1.38 13.03 8.23
N MET A 148 2.01 12.28 7.33
CA MET A 148 2.29 10.84 7.51
C MET A 148 3.75 10.66 7.91
N ARG A 149 4.00 10.34 9.18
CA ARG A 149 5.34 10.22 9.76
C ARG A 149 5.66 8.81 10.21
N ASP A 150 6.92 8.41 10.13
CA ASP A 150 7.40 7.17 10.76
C ASP A 150 7.63 7.35 12.27
N THR A 151 8.15 6.31 12.92
CA THR A 151 8.45 6.28 14.36
C THR A 151 9.54 7.26 14.78
N ASP A 152 10.40 7.67 13.85
CA ASP A 152 11.45 8.67 14.07
C ASP A 152 10.93 10.10 13.85
N GLY A 153 9.64 10.24 13.50
CA GLY A 153 9.00 11.52 13.21
C GLY A 153 9.29 12.07 11.81
N LYS A 154 10.00 11.33 10.96
CA LYS A 154 10.32 11.73 9.59
C LYS A 154 9.06 11.71 8.73
N LEU A 155 8.84 12.78 7.97
CA LEU A 155 7.70 12.91 7.06
C LEU A 155 7.96 12.12 5.78
N HIS A 156 7.03 11.24 5.41
CA HIS A 156 7.11 10.43 4.19
C HIS A 156 5.98 10.68 3.20
N SER A 157 4.82 11.17 3.66
CA SER A 157 3.65 11.44 2.81
C SER A 157 2.70 12.43 3.48
N LEU A 158 1.63 12.79 2.78
CA LEU A 158 0.51 13.58 3.29
C LEU A 158 -0.81 12.86 3.04
N GLN A 159 -1.76 13.01 3.96
CA GLN A 159 -3.16 12.72 3.73
C GLN A 159 -3.93 14.04 3.60
N PHE A 160 -4.77 14.12 2.57
CA PHE A 160 -5.65 15.24 2.31
C PHE A 160 -7.09 14.86 2.67
N ILE A 161 -7.82 15.76 3.32
CA ILE A 161 -9.24 15.57 3.64
C ILE A 161 -10.04 16.76 3.11
N GLY A 162 -10.94 16.49 2.18
CA GLY A 162 -11.83 17.49 1.59
C GLY A 162 -12.87 18.03 2.57
N PRO A 163 -13.53 19.15 2.24
CA PRO A 163 -14.64 19.69 3.03
C PRO A 163 -15.78 18.69 3.24
N ASP A 164 -16.06 17.84 2.26
CA ASP A 164 -17.04 16.75 2.25
C ASP A 164 -16.56 15.48 2.98
N GLY A 165 -15.25 15.39 3.24
CA GLY A 165 -14.62 14.27 3.92
C GLY A 165 -14.05 13.21 2.98
N GLU A 166 -13.99 13.48 1.68
CA GLU A 166 -13.16 12.71 0.75
C GLU A 166 -11.73 12.68 1.28
N LYS A 167 -11.09 11.50 1.24
CA LYS A 167 -9.72 11.31 1.72
C LYS A 167 -8.84 10.83 0.60
N LEU A 168 -7.74 11.54 0.40
CA LEU A 168 -6.71 11.21 -0.59
C LEU A 168 -5.35 11.16 0.10
N PHE A 169 -4.41 10.45 -0.51
CA PHE A 169 -3.01 10.46 -0.10
C PHE A 169 -2.15 11.08 -1.19
N LEU A 170 -1.01 11.64 -0.81
CA LEU A 170 -0.03 12.10 -1.79
C LEU A 170 0.46 10.90 -2.63
N PRO A 171 0.28 10.92 -3.96
CA PRO A 171 0.75 9.84 -4.84
C PRO A 171 2.25 9.55 -4.67
N GLY A 172 2.63 8.27 -4.71
CA GLY A 172 4.00 7.80 -4.48
C GLY A 172 4.47 7.88 -3.01
N GLY A 173 3.72 8.53 -2.12
CA GLY A 173 4.12 8.70 -0.73
C GLY A 173 3.90 7.44 0.10
N ARG A 174 4.88 7.09 0.93
CA ARG A 174 4.77 5.94 1.85
C ARG A 174 3.72 6.21 2.93
N VAL A 175 2.69 5.36 2.96
CA VAL A 175 1.65 5.37 4.01
C VAL A 175 1.85 4.23 5.01
N LYS A 176 2.35 3.08 4.55
CA LYS A 176 2.55 1.89 5.40
C LYS A 176 3.62 2.18 6.45
N GLY A 177 3.26 1.95 7.71
CA GLY A 177 4.12 2.21 8.86
C GLY A 177 4.14 3.67 9.30
N CYS A 178 3.36 4.55 8.67
CA CYS A 178 3.25 5.95 9.05
C CYS A 178 2.01 6.24 9.91
N TYR A 179 2.08 7.31 10.72
CA TYR A 179 1.00 7.78 11.58
C TYR A 179 1.00 9.30 11.73
N PHE A 180 -0.06 9.81 12.35
CA PHE A 180 -0.15 11.17 12.87
C PHE A 180 -0.43 11.10 14.37
N SER A 181 0.42 11.74 15.17
CA SER A 181 0.27 11.84 16.62
C SER A 181 -0.47 13.12 17.01
N ILE A 182 -1.40 12.99 17.95
CA ILE A 182 -2.05 14.12 18.60
C ILE A 182 -1.59 14.13 20.07
N GLY A 183 -0.86 15.17 20.46
CA GLY A 183 -0.26 15.31 21.79
C GLY A 183 1.08 14.57 21.94
N LYS A 184 1.62 14.55 23.17
CA LYS A 184 2.83 13.83 23.55
C LYS A 184 2.43 12.69 24.50
N PRO A 185 2.77 11.42 24.20
CA PRO A 185 2.40 10.32 25.06
C PRO A 185 3.10 10.38 26.41
N ASP A 186 2.33 10.16 27.48
CA ASP A 186 2.82 9.95 28.84
C ASP A 186 2.04 8.78 29.47
N GLY A 187 2.73 7.64 29.61
CA GLY A 187 2.19 6.37 30.13
C GLY A 187 1.37 5.52 29.15
N VAL A 188 0.28 6.06 28.57
CA VAL A 188 -0.65 5.26 27.74
C VAL A 188 -0.80 5.87 26.34
N LEU A 189 -0.67 5.03 25.32
CA LEU A 189 -0.88 5.35 23.91
C LEU A 189 -2.14 4.63 23.40
N CYS A 190 -3.17 5.38 23.03
CA CYS A 190 -4.34 4.81 22.35
C CYS A 190 -4.11 4.78 20.85
N LEU A 191 -4.31 3.62 20.22
CA LEU A 191 -4.25 3.49 18.77
C LEU A 191 -5.68 3.48 18.21
N THR A 192 -6.01 4.43 17.34
CA THR A 192 -7.30 4.44 16.64
C THR A 192 -7.11 4.06 15.19
N SER A 193 -8.05 3.31 14.63
CA SER A 193 -8.18 3.24 13.18
C SER A 193 -9.10 4.38 12.74
N ALA A 194 -8.85 4.98 11.57
CA ALA A 194 -9.60 6.15 11.07
C ALA A 194 -11.07 5.84 10.66
N ARG A 195 -11.77 4.99 11.41
CA ARG A 195 -13.22 4.80 11.37
C ARG A 195 -13.79 5.25 12.69
N ILE A 196 -14.53 6.36 12.62
CA ILE A 196 -15.53 6.78 13.60
C ILE A 196 -14.94 6.99 15.00
N VAL A 197 -14.66 8.25 15.36
CA VAL A 197 -14.74 8.64 16.77
C VAL A 197 -16.22 8.87 17.03
N PRO A 198 -16.94 7.99 17.77
CA PRO A 198 -18.26 8.35 18.23
C PRO A 198 -18.08 9.50 19.22
N ARG A 199 -18.92 10.52 19.06
CA ARG A 199 -19.15 11.65 19.96
C ARG A 199 -18.83 11.33 21.43
N VAL A 200 -17.61 11.63 21.88
CA VAL A 200 -17.28 11.67 23.31
C VAL A 200 -17.77 13.03 23.82
N ARG A 201 -18.94 13.03 24.46
CA ARG A 201 -19.42 14.19 25.23
C ARG A 201 -18.43 14.41 26.39
N ARG A 202 -18.03 15.67 26.57
CA ARG A 202 -17.29 16.18 27.72
C ARG A 202 -17.94 15.72 29.03
N THR A 203 -17.21 14.95 29.82
CA THR A 203 -17.15 15.01 31.30
C THR A 203 -15.83 14.40 31.76
N SER A 204 -15.14 15.09 32.68
CA SER A 204 -14.02 14.65 33.55
C SER A 204 -12.72 14.11 32.92
N THR A 205 -11.66 14.91 33.06
CA THR A 205 -10.30 14.53 33.54
C THR A 205 -9.76 13.15 33.17
N THR A 206 -9.32 12.95 31.91
CA THR A 206 -8.02 12.38 31.49
C THR A 206 -8.06 12.07 29.98
N TRP A 207 -7.47 12.93 29.17
CA TRP A 207 -7.18 12.59 27.77
C TRP A 207 -5.83 11.87 27.71
N ARG A 208 -5.84 10.55 27.56
CA ARG A 208 -4.63 9.77 27.25
C ARG A 208 -4.60 9.48 25.75
N ASN A 209 -3.85 10.33 25.03
CA ASN A 209 -3.13 10.15 23.76
C ASN A 209 -3.74 9.24 22.67
N ILE A 210 -3.93 9.77 21.46
CA ILE A 210 -4.42 9.00 20.30
C ILE A 210 -3.39 9.07 19.14
N ALA A 211 -2.96 7.90 18.66
CA ALA A 211 -2.25 7.72 17.40
C ALA A 211 -3.17 7.00 16.41
N ALA A 212 -3.40 7.60 15.23
CA ALA A 212 -4.23 6.97 14.20
C ALA A 212 -3.37 6.09 13.27
N ARG A 213 -3.68 4.79 13.16
CA ARG A 213 -3.03 3.82 12.25
C ARG A 213 -4.09 3.07 11.43
N ARG A 214 -3.83 2.84 10.13
CA ARG A 214 -4.63 1.88 9.33
C ARG A 214 -3.79 0.68 8.91
N GLN A 215 -4.40 -0.50 9.03
CA GLN A 215 -3.94 -1.78 8.49
C GLN A 215 -4.27 -1.84 6.98
N CYS A 216 -3.25 -2.03 6.15
CA CYS A 216 -3.42 -2.32 4.73
C CYS A 216 -3.65 -3.83 4.57
N GLY A 217 -4.67 -4.23 3.82
CA GLY A 217 -4.96 -5.64 3.47
C GLY A 217 -6.31 -6.15 3.99
N ARG A 218 -7.26 -6.35 3.07
CA ARG A 218 -8.49 -7.14 3.29
C ARG A 218 -8.07 -8.61 3.13
N GLN A 219 -7.74 -9.32 4.21
CA GLN A 219 -7.62 -10.78 4.13
C GLN A 219 -9.02 -11.34 3.85
N SER A 220 -9.19 -11.95 2.68
CA SER A 220 -10.35 -12.76 2.35
C SER A 220 -10.51 -13.83 3.43
N ARG A 221 -11.66 -13.86 4.11
CA ARG A 221 -12.05 -14.96 4.98
C ARG A 221 -12.07 -16.25 4.17
N ARG A 222 -11.03 -17.09 4.29
CA ARG A 222 -11.17 -18.52 3.98
C ARG A 222 -11.86 -19.17 5.18
N ARG A 223 -13.10 -19.63 4.96
CA ARG A 223 -13.75 -20.60 5.84
C ARG A 223 -12.94 -21.90 5.75
N SER A 224 -12.24 -22.28 6.80
CA SER A 224 -11.84 -23.67 7.01
C SER A 224 -13.03 -24.41 7.61
N GLN A 225 -13.64 -25.31 6.84
CA GLN A 225 -14.58 -26.31 7.36
C GLN A 225 -13.79 -27.44 8.03
N SER A 226 -14.28 -27.80 9.23
CA SER A 226 -14.13 -29.00 10.06
C SER A 226 -13.07 -30.07 9.72
N ALA A 227 -12.28 -30.40 10.75
CA ALA A 227 -12.04 -31.78 11.13
C ALA A 227 -12.35 -31.93 12.64
N LYS A 228 -13.29 -32.83 12.95
CA LYS A 228 -13.67 -33.20 14.33
C LYS A 228 -12.55 -34.05 14.94
N THR A 229 -12.03 -33.66 16.09
CA THR A 229 -11.18 -34.55 16.92
C THR A 229 -12.07 -35.28 17.92
N PRO A 230 -12.07 -36.63 17.96
CA PRO A 230 -12.82 -37.37 18.98
C PRO A 230 -12.10 -37.31 20.34
N ALA A 231 -12.91 -37.16 21.40
CA ALA A 231 -12.46 -37.11 22.78
C ALA A 231 -11.93 -38.48 23.25
N ILE A 232 -10.78 -38.47 23.92
CA ILE A 232 -10.22 -39.63 24.62
C ILE A 232 -10.84 -39.71 26.03
N PRO A 233 -11.39 -40.84 26.47
CA PRO A 233 -11.94 -41.00 27.81
C PRO A 233 -10.81 -41.06 28.85
N ARG A 234 -11.01 -40.35 29.98
CA ARG A 234 -10.13 -40.46 31.15
C ARG A 234 -10.37 -41.80 31.83
N ALA A 235 -9.29 -42.52 32.11
CA ALA A 235 -9.25 -43.57 33.13
C ALA A 235 -9.03 -42.94 34.50
#